data_AF-A0A662TXX0-F1
#
_entry.id   AF-A0A662TXX0-F1
#
_cell.length_a   1.000
_cell.length_b   1.000
_cell.length_c   1.000
_cell.angle_alpha   90.00
_cell.angle_beta   90.00
_cell.angle_gamma   90.00
#
_symmetry.space_group_name_H-M   'P 1'
#
loop_
_entity.id
_entity.type
_entity.pdbx_description
1 polymer ?
#
loop_
_entity_poly.entity_id
_entity_poly.type
_entity_poly.pdbx_seq_one_letter_code
_entity_poly.pdbx_strand_id
1 'polypeptide(L)'
;MCDSMEERGKAIVLPLNILLKLMGKNDKTMSISELCESLNIDHKELMKIVKMLSDKGLVILNTKTEHVKLSGLGLLYLCDLKELLKT
;
A
#
# COMPACT_ATOMS: atom_id res chain seq x y z
N MET A 1 28.66 -19.87 19.52
CA MET A 1 27.61 -18.84 19.64
C MET A 1 27.09 -18.60 18.23
N CYS A 2 25.97 -19.22 17.88
CA CYS A 2 25.34 -19.12 16.56
C CYS A 2 24.12 -18.22 16.69
N ASP A 3 24.33 -16.91 16.67
CA ASP A 3 23.26 -15.93 16.59
C ASP A 3 23.04 -15.56 15.14
N SER A 4 22.12 -16.26 14.47
CA SER A 4 21.44 -15.81 13.25
C SER A 4 20.25 -16.73 12.99
N MET A 5 19.28 -16.74 13.91
CA MET A 5 17.92 -17.11 13.54
C MET A 5 17.38 -15.98 12.67
N GLU A 6 17.38 -16.22 11.37
CA GLU A 6 16.69 -15.40 10.37
C GLU A 6 15.29 -15.08 10.89
N GLU A 7 14.96 -13.79 11.08
CA GLU A 7 13.58 -13.33 11.22
C GLU A 7 12.84 -13.53 9.88
N ARG A 8 12.63 -14.79 9.51
CA ARG A 8 11.76 -15.19 8.40
C ARG A 8 10.34 -14.87 8.81
N GLY A 9 9.76 -13.87 8.15
CA GLY A 9 8.32 -13.76 7.99
C GLY A 9 7.59 -13.08 9.14
N LYS A 10 7.90 -11.80 9.43
CA LYS A 10 6.80 -10.90 9.79
C LYS A 10 5.98 -10.71 8.52
N ALA A 11 4.94 -11.52 8.36
CA ALA A 11 3.90 -11.29 7.37
C ALA A 11 3.40 -9.86 7.59
N ILE A 12 3.78 -8.94 6.71
CA ILE A 12 3.18 -7.62 6.70
C ILE A 12 1.78 -7.87 6.16
N VAL A 13 0.85 -8.05 7.09
CA VAL A 13 -0.57 -8.02 6.82
C VAL A 13 -0.84 -6.59 6.39
N LEU A 14 -0.76 -6.34 5.07
CA LEU A 14 -1.33 -5.12 4.52
C LEU A 14 -2.80 -5.15 4.93
N PRO A 15 -3.28 -4.23 5.76
CA PRO A 15 -4.68 -4.22 6.11
C PRO A 15 -5.42 -3.94 4.80
N LEU A 16 -6.17 -4.92 4.32
CA LEU A 16 -7.04 -4.81 3.14
C LEU A 16 -7.86 -3.51 3.17
N ASN A 17 -8.24 -3.09 4.38
CA ASN A 17 -8.92 -1.83 4.67
C ASN A 17 -8.16 -0.58 4.18
N ILE A 18 -6.83 -0.58 4.23
CA ILE A 18 -5.97 0.51 3.71
C ILE A 18 -6.07 0.58 2.19
N LEU A 19 -5.92 -0.57 1.55
CA LEU A 19 -6.01 -0.72 0.10
C LEU A 19 -7.39 -0.32 -0.43
N LEU A 20 -8.47 -0.76 0.23
CA LEU A 20 -9.83 -0.40 -0.15
C LEU A 20 -10.15 1.09 0.08
N LYS A 21 -9.62 1.70 1.16
CA LYS A 21 -9.76 3.16 1.39
C LYS A 21 -9.12 3.99 0.29
N LEU A 22 -8.01 3.53 -0.30
CA LEU A 22 -7.35 4.20 -1.43
C LEU A 22 -8.26 4.28 -2.67
N MET A 23 -9.11 3.27 -2.93
CA MET A 23 -10.05 3.29 -4.06
C MET A 23 -11.03 4.46 -4.00
N GLY A 24 -11.51 4.80 -2.80
CA GLY A 24 -12.42 5.92 -2.59
C GLY A 24 -11.79 7.30 -2.83
N LYS A 25 -10.46 7.35 -3.06
CA LYS A 25 -9.69 8.58 -3.26
C LYS A 25 -8.99 8.63 -4.63
N ASN A 26 -9.36 7.74 -5.56
CA ASN A 26 -8.89 7.61 -6.94
C ASN A 26 -8.52 8.94 -7.64
N ASP A 27 -9.41 9.93 -7.63
CA ASP A 27 -9.21 11.18 -8.37
C ASP A 27 -8.41 12.26 -7.63
N LYS A 28 -8.05 12.03 -6.36
CA LYS A 28 -7.34 13.02 -5.55
C LYS A 28 -5.86 12.69 -5.46
N THR A 29 -5.04 13.57 -6.03
CA THR A 29 -3.66 13.74 -5.61
C THR A 29 -3.68 14.17 -4.14
N MET A 30 -2.99 13.44 -3.27
CA MET A 30 -2.88 13.78 -1.84
C MET A 30 -1.43 13.76 -1.40
N SER A 31 -1.10 14.50 -0.35
CA SER A 31 0.23 14.40 0.25
C SER A 31 0.44 13.04 0.91
N ILE A 32 1.70 12.60 1.03
CA ILE A 32 2.05 11.39 1.78
C ILE A 32 1.57 11.50 3.24
N SER A 33 1.68 12.68 3.84
CA SER A 33 1.24 12.93 5.23
C SER A 33 -0.27 12.73 5.42
N GLU A 34 -1.10 13.29 4.53
CA GLU A 34 -2.56 13.09 4.56
C GLU A 34 -2.94 11.61 4.35
N LEU A 35 -2.17 10.89 3.53
CA LEU A 35 -2.36 9.46 3.35
C LEU A 35 -2.05 8.71 4.64
N CYS A 36 -0.90 8.97 5.26
CA CYS A 36 -0.50 8.39 6.54
C CYS A 36 -1.56 8.62 7.63
N GLU A 37 -2.05 9.85 7.78
CA GLU A 37 -3.12 10.19 8.73
C GLU A 37 -4.43 9.43 8.43
N SER A 38 -4.85 9.40 7.17
CA SER A 38 -6.09 8.71 6.76
C SER A 38 -6.06 7.20 7.03
N LEU A 39 -4.86 6.63 6.95
CA LEU A 39 -4.61 5.21 7.15
C LEU A 39 -4.21 4.88 8.59
N ASN A 40 -3.93 5.90 9.41
CA ASN A 40 -3.35 5.76 10.75
C ASN A 40 -2.08 4.89 10.74
N ILE A 41 -1.18 5.16 9.79
CA ILE A 41 0.13 4.49 9.67
C ILE A 41 1.23 5.53 9.62
N ASP A 42 2.44 5.17 10.02
CA ASP A 42 3.59 6.05 9.86
C ASP A 42 4.14 6.02 8.41
N HIS A 43 4.89 7.07 8.05
CA HIS A 43 5.48 7.22 6.72
C HIS A 43 6.40 6.07 6.34
N LYS A 44 7.21 5.57 7.29
CA LYS A 44 8.19 4.52 7.04
C LYS A 44 7.50 3.19 6.72
N GLU A 45 6.42 2.89 7.42
CA GLU A 45 5.57 1.73 7.18
C GLU A 45 4.86 1.83 5.83
N LEU A 46 4.31 3.00 5.50
CA LEU A 46 3.73 3.27 4.18
C LEU A 46 4.74 3.01 3.05
N MET A 47 5.94 3.57 3.15
CA MET A 47 6.97 3.39 2.14
C MET A 47 7.44 1.94 2.02
N LYS A 48 7.52 1.21 3.14
CA LYS A 48 7.83 -0.22 3.14
C LYS A 48 6.76 -1.01 2.39
N ILE A 49 5.48 -0.72 2.64
CA ILE A 49 4.34 -1.31 1.95
C ILE A 49 4.40 -1.02 0.44
N VAL A 50 4.58 0.24 0.05
CA VAL A 50 4.65 0.66 -1.35
C VAL A 50 5.79 -0.05 -2.06
N LYS A 51 6.98 -0.09 -1.43
CA LYS A 51 8.14 -0.79 -1.98
C LYS A 51 7.88 -2.28 -2.14
N MET A 52 7.32 -2.95 -1.14
CA MET A 52 7.03 -4.39 -1.22
C MET A 52 6.04 -4.74 -2.33
N LEU A 53 5.03 -3.90 -2.53
CA LEU A 53 4.08 -4.07 -3.63
C LEU A 53 4.78 -3.84 -4.98
N SER A 54 5.58 -2.78 -5.10
CA SER A 54 6.35 -2.48 -6.30
C SER A 54 7.35 -3.58 -6.66
N ASP A 55 8.06 -4.15 -5.67
CA ASP A 55 9.00 -5.27 -5.86
C ASP A 55 8.30 -6.53 -6.38
N LYS A 56 6.99 -6.65 -6.15
CA LYS A 56 6.12 -7.71 -6.69
C LYS A 56 5.45 -7.34 -8.02
N GLY A 57 5.81 -6.20 -8.62
CA GLY A 57 5.21 -5.68 -9.85
C GLY A 57 3.87 -4.95 -9.65
N LEU A 58 3.42 -4.78 -8.40
CA LEU A 58 2.17 -4.10 -8.06
C LEU A 58 2.45 -2.63 -7.74
N VAL A 59 2.52 -1.80 -8.77
CA VAL A 59 2.69 -0.35 -8.61
C VAL A 59 1.35 0.29 -8.24
N ILE A 60 0.99 0.30 -6.96
CA ILE A 60 -0.31 0.83 -6.50
C ILE A 60 -0.31 2.36 -6.42
N LEU A 61 0.78 2.97 -5.94
CA LEU A 61 0.92 4.41 -5.79
C LEU A 61 2.02 4.96 -6.69
N ASN A 62 1.77 6.12 -7.30
CA ASN A 62 2.78 6.92 -7.97
C ASN A 62 3.33 7.95 -6.97
N THR A 63 4.61 7.83 -6.62
CA THR A 63 5.30 8.63 -5.58
C THR A 63 6.36 9.58 -6.17
N LYS A 64 6.21 10.01 -7.44
CA LYS A 64 7.19 10.89 -8.13
C LYS A 64 7.45 12.23 -7.41
N THR A 65 6.61 12.63 -6.47
CA THR A 65 6.75 13.85 -5.65
C THR A 65 6.34 13.54 -4.20
N GLU A 66 6.33 14.55 -3.31
CA GLU A 66 5.73 14.45 -1.96
C GLU A 66 4.22 14.13 -1.97
N HIS A 67 3.64 14.08 -3.17
CA HIS A 67 2.26 13.72 -3.40
C HIS A 67 2.17 12.31 -3.97
N VAL A 68 1.11 11.62 -3.56
CA VAL A 68 0.76 10.29 -4.02
C VAL A 68 -0.55 10.34 -4.79
N LYS A 69 -0.56 9.58 -5.88
CA LYS A 69 -1.77 9.30 -6.65
C LYS A 69 -1.90 7.79 -6.85
N LEU A 70 -3.11 7.29 -6.73
CA LEU A 70 -3.41 5.91 -7.11
C LEU A 70 -3.09 5.72 -8.59
N SER A 71 -2.28 4.72 -8.91
CA SER A 71 -1.97 4.42 -10.30
C SER A 71 -3.19 3.76 -10.97
N GLY A 72 -3.31 3.88 -12.30
CA GLY A 72 -4.39 3.20 -13.03
C GLY A 72 -4.38 1.68 -12.84
N LEU A 73 -3.20 1.06 -12.81
CA LEU A 73 -3.04 -0.37 -12.52
C LEU A 73 -3.37 -0.71 -11.07
N GLY A 74 -3.00 0.17 -10.14
CA GLY A 74 -3.34 0.06 -8.73
C GLY A 74 -4.85 0.08 -8.51
N LEU A 75 -5.58 0.95 -9.21
CA LEU A 75 -7.04 1.00 -9.15
C LEU A 75 -7.67 -0.30 -9.65
N LEU A 76 -7.23 -0.82 -10.79
CA LEU A 76 -7.73 -2.08 -11.35
C LEU A 76 -7.51 -3.26 -10.38
N TYR A 77 -6.30 -3.39 -9.84
CA TYR A 77 -5.98 -4.43 -8.86
C TYR A 77 -6.90 -4.36 -7.63
N LEU A 78 -7.17 -3.16 -7.13
CA LEU A 78 -8.04 -2.96 -5.98
C LEU A 78 -9.52 -3.26 -6.30
N CYS A 79 -9.97 -2.97 -7.52
CA CYS A 79 -11.30 -3.36 -7.99
C CYS A 79 -11.45 -4.88 -8.02
N ASP A 80 -10.49 -5.60 -8.59
CA ASP A 80 -10.50 -7.06 -8.66
C ASP A 80 -10.47 -7.68 -7.26
N LEU A 81 -9.62 -7.14 -6.37
CA LEU A 81 -9.57 -7.55 -4.96
C LEU A 81 -10.91 -7.34 -4.25
N LYS A 82 -11.57 -6.20 -4.49
CA LYS A 82 -12.89 -5.91 -3.91
C LYS A 82 -13.96 -6.88 -4.39
N GLU A 83 -13.95 -7.26 -5.67
CA GLU A 83 -14.88 -8.26 -6.20
C GLU A 83 -14.61 -9.65 -5.61
N LEU A 84 -13.35 -10.07 -5.51
CA LEU A 84 -12.97 -11.34 -4.89
C LEU A 84 -13.45 -11.47 -3.43
N LEU A 85 -13.45 -10.37 -2.68
CA LEU A 85 -13.87 -10.36 -1.26
C LEU A 85 -15.39 -10.37 -1.06
N LYS A 86 -16.17 -10.10 -2.11
CA LYS A 86 -17.64 -10.21 -2.05
C LYS A 86 -18.13 -11.65 -2.25
N THR A 87 -17.24 -12.54 -2.72
CA THR A 87 -17.47 -13.98 -2.92
C THR A 87 -17.21 -14.77 -1.64
#